data_AF-A0A1J0ABT3-F1
#
_entry.id   AF-A0A1J0ABT3-F1
#
_cell.length_a   1.000
_cell.length_b   1.000
_cell.length_c   1.000
_cell.angle_alpha   90.00
_cell.angle_beta   90.00
_cell.angle_gamma   90.00
#
_symmetry.space_group_name_H-M   'P 1'
#
loop_
_entity.id
_entity.type
_entity.pdbx_description
1 polymer ?
#
loop_
_entity_poly.entity_id
_entity_poly.type
_entity_poly.pdbx_seq_one_letter_code
_entity_poly.pdbx_strand_id
1 'polypeptide(L)'
;MTNPPLNNDWLNSYAHNITSQYGEDGIIAKIFEILPQQDDYFCVEFGAGDGFNLSNTHTLINQKGWYSVQIEARLDSYQKLIVGL
;
A
#
# COMPACT_ATOMS: atom_id res chain seq x y z
N MET A 1 -10.50 -27.91 -18.57
CA MET A 1 -11.33 -26.69 -18.64
C MET A 1 -10.41 -25.52 -18.35
N THR A 2 -10.13 -24.68 -19.34
CA THR A 2 -9.30 -23.47 -19.16
C THR A 2 -10.17 -22.41 -18.48
N ASN A 3 -9.65 -21.77 -17.43
CA ASN A 3 -10.33 -20.60 -16.86
C ASN A 3 -10.56 -19.56 -17.97
N PRO A 4 -11.71 -18.85 -17.97
CA PRO A 4 -11.91 -17.75 -18.88
C PRO A 4 -10.79 -16.72 -18.70
N PRO A 5 -10.40 -15.99 -19.76
CA PRO A 5 -9.42 -14.93 -19.64
C PRO A 5 -9.90 -13.93 -18.58
N LEU A 6 -8.99 -13.55 -17.69
CA LEU A 6 -9.26 -12.53 -16.69
C LEU A 6 -9.57 -11.21 -17.39
N ASN A 7 -10.54 -10.45 -16.87
CA ASN A 7 -10.76 -9.08 -17.32
C ASN A 7 -9.50 -8.24 -17.07
N ASN A 8 -9.33 -7.15 -17.82
CA ASN A 8 -8.16 -6.26 -17.67
C ASN A 8 -8.06 -5.60 -16.28
N ASP A 9 -9.11 -5.68 -15.47
CA ASP A 9 -9.25 -5.10 -14.14
C ASP A 9 -9.44 -6.15 -13.03
N TRP A 10 -9.14 -7.43 -13.31
CA TRP A 10 -9.45 -8.54 -12.40
C TRP A 10 -8.91 -8.39 -10.97
N LEU A 11 -7.81 -7.63 -10.77
CA LEU A 11 -7.26 -7.33 -9.44
C LEU A 11 -8.26 -6.58 -8.55
N ASN A 12 -9.22 -5.84 -9.13
CA ASN A 12 -10.28 -5.16 -8.38
C ASN A 12 -11.15 -6.13 -7.58
N SER A 13 -11.21 -7.42 -7.97
CA SER A 13 -11.91 -8.43 -7.17
C SER A 13 -11.26 -8.72 -5.81
N TYR A 14 -10.02 -8.28 -5.60
CA TYR A 14 -9.26 -8.40 -4.35
C TYR A 14 -9.21 -7.10 -3.55
N ALA A 15 -9.81 -6.02 -4.05
CA ALA A 15 -9.81 -4.70 -3.44
C ALA A 15 -10.45 -4.73 -2.04
N HIS A 16 -9.73 -4.25 -1.04
CA HIS A 16 -10.24 -3.97 0.30
C HIS A 16 -9.36 -2.94 1.01
N ASN A 17 -9.91 -2.28 2.03
CA ASN A 17 -9.24 -1.23 2.80
C ASN A 17 -8.93 -1.69 4.22
N ILE A 18 -7.68 -1.55 4.63
CA ILE A 18 -7.26 -1.53 6.04
C ILE A 18 -6.98 -0.08 6.44
N THR A 19 -6.08 0.57 5.69
CA THR A 19 -5.75 2.00 5.81
C THR A 19 -5.97 2.76 4.51
N SER A 20 -5.95 2.07 3.37
CA SER A 20 -6.11 2.67 2.04
C SER A 20 -7.50 3.25 1.77
N GLN A 21 -7.64 4.00 0.68
CA GLN A 21 -8.90 4.69 0.35
C GLN A 21 -9.82 3.88 -0.57
N TYR A 22 -9.27 3.23 -1.60
CA TYR A 22 -10.03 2.65 -2.72
C TYR A 22 -9.71 1.18 -3.01
N GLY A 23 -9.17 0.46 -2.02
CA GLY A 23 -8.97 -0.97 -2.01
C GLY A 23 -7.53 -1.41 -2.21
N GLU A 24 -6.59 -0.47 -2.17
CA GLU A 24 -5.19 -0.69 -2.50
C GLU A 24 -4.50 -1.71 -1.59
N ASP A 25 -4.86 -1.78 -0.30
CA ASP A 25 -4.31 -2.80 0.61
C ASP A 25 -4.47 -4.22 0.02
N GLY A 26 -5.67 -4.52 -0.48
CA GLY A 26 -5.99 -5.81 -1.08
C GLY A 26 -5.39 -6.04 -2.46
N ILE A 27 -5.40 -5.01 -3.30
CA ILE A 27 -4.78 -5.07 -4.62
C ILE A 27 -3.27 -5.32 -4.49
N ILE A 28 -2.59 -4.57 -3.63
CA ILE A 28 -1.15 -4.72 -3.37
C ILE A 28 -0.88 -6.10 -2.78
N ALA A 29 -1.66 -6.56 -1.79
CA ALA A 29 -1.51 -7.90 -1.25
C ALA A 29 -1.59 -8.97 -2.35
N LYS A 30 -2.56 -8.84 -3.28
CA LYS A 30 -2.70 -9.79 -4.39
C LYS A 30 -1.53 -9.73 -5.38
N ILE A 31 -1.01 -8.54 -5.67
CA ILE A 31 0.17 -8.38 -6.54
C ILE A 31 1.36 -9.15 -5.95
N PHE A 32 1.61 -9.05 -4.65
CA PHE A 32 2.74 -9.73 -4.00
C PHE A 32 2.55 -11.24 -3.80
N GLU A 33 1.34 -11.78 -3.97
CA GLU A 33 1.14 -13.23 -4.13
C GLU A 33 1.59 -13.76 -5.51
N ILE A 34 1.63 -12.88 -6.52
CA ILE A 34 1.96 -13.22 -7.90
C ILE A 34 3.45 -13.04 -8.17
N LEU A 35 4.03 -11.97 -7.62
CA LEU A 35 5.44 -11.66 -7.79
C LEU A 35 6.33 -12.67 -7.04
N PRO A 36 7.54 -12.97 -7.56
CA PRO A 36 8.51 -13.78 -6.84
C PRO A 36 8.89 -13.14 -5.50
N GLN A 37 8.92 -13.94 -4.44
CA GLN A 37 9.30 -13.47 -3.11
C GLN A 37 10.76 -12.99 -3.06
N GLN A 38 10.98 -11.91 -2.31
CA GLN A 38 12.28 -11.32 -1.99
C GLN A 38 12.49 -11.33 -0.48
N ASP A 39 13.75 -11.25 -0.06
CA ASP A 39 14.13 -11.18 1.36
C ASP A 39 13.83 -9.80 1.97
N ASP A 40 13.94 -8.74 1.16
CA ASP A 40 13.73 -7.35 1.59
C ASP A 40 12.74 -6.65 0.64
N TYR A 41 11.92 -5.78 1.22
CA TYR A 41 10.99 -4.94 0.48
C TYR A 41 11.09 -3.49 0.90
N PHE A 42 10.85 -2.61 -0.08
CA PHE A 42 10.91 -1.16 0.09
C PHE A 42 9.75 -0.50 -0.66
N CYS A 43 9.11 0.49 -0.04
CA CYS A 43 8.06 1.28 -0.68
C CYS A 43 8.32 2.79 -0.58
N VAL A 44 7.75 3.54 -1.52
CA VAL A 44 7.73 5.01 -1.50
C VAL A 44 6.30 5.46 -1.57
N GLU A 45 5.89 6.36 -0.68
CA GLU A 45 4.56 6.98 -0.71
C GLU A 45 4.68 8.50 -0.90
N PHE A 46 3.99 9.00 -1.92
CA PHE A 46 3.88 10.42 -2.24
C PHE A 46 2.53 10.94 -1.79
N GLY A 47 2.51 12.02 -1.01
CA GLY A 47 1.29 12.46 -0.34
C GLY A 47 0.97 11.60 0.87
N ALA A 48 1.99 11.30 1.69
CA ALA A 48 1.86 10.40 2.84
C ALA A 48 0.90 10.91 3.93
N GLY A 49 0.46 12.17 3.88
CA GLY A 49 -0.52 12.69 4.82
C GLY A 49 -0.01 12.65 6.26
N ASP A 50 -0.72 11.93 7.13
CA ASP A 50 -0.30 11.67 8.52
C ASP A 50 0.41 10.32 8.71
N GLY A 51 0.66 9.59 7.62
CA GLY A 51 1.30 8.26 7.63
C GLY A 51 0.37 7.11 7.98
N PHE A 52 -0.93 7.36 8.17
CA PHE A 52 -1.92 6.33 8.53
C PHE A 52 -3.21 6.44 7.72
N ASN A 53 -3.90 7.57 7.82
CA ASN A 53 -5.18 7.74 7.17
C ASN A 53 -5.00 7.78 5.65
N LEU A 54 -5.74 6.91 4.95
CA LEU A 54 -5.69 6.79 3.48
C LEU A 54 -4.34 6.33 2.94
N SER A 55 -3.44 5.83 3.80
CA SER A 55 -2.12 5.37 3.38
C SER A 55 -2.21 4.01 2.69
N ASN A 56 -1.59 3.93 1.53
CA ASN A 56 -1.44 2.69 0.77
C ASN A 56 -0.27 1.84 1.26
N THR A 57 0.63 2.42 2.07
CA THR A 57 1.85 1.73 2.53
C THR A 57 1.89 1.45 4.04
N HIS A 58 0.96 1.99 4.83
CA HIS A 58 0.96 1.84 6.29
C HIS A 58 1.00 0.37 6.73
N THR A 59 0.15 -0.49 6.16
CA THR A 59 0.14 -1.94 6.43
C THR A 59 1.47 -2.60 6.05
N LEU A 60 2.08 -2.19 4.94
CA LEU A 60 3.36 -2.75 4.46
C LEU A 60 4.50 -2.44 5.44
N ILE A 61 4.54 -1.20 5.95
CA ILE A 61 5.57 -0.75 6.88
C ILE A 61 5.35 -1.39 8.26
N ASN A 62 4.16 -1.19 8.84
CA ASN A 62 3.92 -1.48 10.26
C ASN A 62 3.61 -2.96 10.54
N GLN A 63 3.09 -3.70 9.56
CA GLN A 63 2.75 -5.12 9.75
C GLN A 63 3.71 -6.05 9.00
N LYS A 64 4.24 -5.61 7.86
CA LYS A 64 5.15 -6.44 7.02
C LYS A 64 6.62 -6.03 7.15
N GLY A 65 6.94 -4.97 7.89
CA GLY A 65 8.33 -4.57 8.17
C GLY A 65 9.06 -3.98 6.98
N TRP A 66 8.34 -3.43 5.99
CA TRP A 66 8.97 -2.83 4.82
C TRP A 66 9.70 -1.55 5.17
N TYR A 67 10.88 -1.37 4.58
CA TYR A 67 11.54 -0.07 4.59
C TYR A 67 10.75 0.92 3.73
N SER A 68 10.79 2.21 4.07
CA SER A 68 10.09 3.20 3.26
C SER A 68 10.70 4.59 3.24
N VAL A 69 10.32 5.32 2.19
CA VAL A 69 10.43 6.79 2.12
C VAL A 69 9.01 7.36 2.02
N GLN A 70 8.65 8.20 2.98
CA GLN A 70 7.35 8.87 3.05
C GLN A 70 7.54 10.36 2.72
N ILE A 71 6.80 10.87 1.74
CA ILE A 71 6.94 12.24 1.23
C ILE A 71 5.62 12.98 1.39
N GLU A 72 5.64 14.08 2.12
CA GLU A 72 4.48 14.96 2.30
C GLU A 72 4.90 16.42 2.18
N ALA A 73 4.18 17.19 1.36
CA ALA A 73 4.51 18.58 1.06
C ALA A 73 3.79 19.57 2.00
N ARG A 74 2.61 19.21 2.49
CA ARG A 74 1.84 20.05 3.40
C ARG A 74 2.44 19.99 4.79
N LEU A 75 2.90 21.13 5.30
CA LEU A 75 3.57 21.22 6.59
C LEU A 75 2.72 20.66 7.76
N ASP A 76 1.41 20.93 7.77
CA ASP A 76 0.51 20.47 8.83
C ASP A 76 0.32 18.94 8.82
N SER A 77 0.25 18.33 7.63
CA SER A 77 0.23 16.88 7.48
C SER A 77 1.60 16.27 7.80
N TYR A 78 2.68 16.83 7.26
CA TYR A 78 4.05 16.40 7.50
C TYR A 78 4.41 16.41 8.99
N GLN A 79 3.95 17.41 9.75
CA GLN A 79 4.15 17.45 11.20
C GLN A 79 3.50 16.26 11.91
N LYS A 80 2.35 15.78 11.42
CA LYS A 80 1.71 14.57 11.96
C LYS A 80 2.48 13.32 11.53
N LEU A 81 2.90 13.26 10.28
CA LEU A 81 3.68 12.14 9.73
C LEU A 81 4.94 11.85 10.56
N ILE A 82 5.69 12.88 10.96
CA ILE A 82 6.94 12.69 11.73
C ILE A 82 6.73 12.43 13.24
N VAL A 83 5.50 12.62 13.75
CA VAL A 83 5.14 12.35 15.15
C VAL A 83 4.42 11.01 15.30
N GLY A 84 3.76 10.54 14.24
CA GLY A 84 2.95 9.32 14.18
C GLY A 84 3.69 8.06 13.73
N LEU A 85 5.01 8.14 13.51
CA LEU A 85 5.90 7.00 13.29
C LEU A 85 6.66 6.63 14.57
#